data_AF-A0A7J4SEZ8-F1
#
_entry.id   AF-A0A7J4SEZ8-F1
#
_cell.length_a   1.000
_cell.length_b   1.000
_cell.length_c   1.000
_cell.angle_alpha   90.00
_cell.angle_beta   90.00
_cell.angle_gamma   90.00
#
_symmetry.space_group_name_H-M   'P 1'
#
loop_
_entity.id
_entity.type
_entity.pdbx_description
1 polymer ?
#
loop_
_entity_poly.entity_id
_entity_poly.type
_entity_poly.pdbx_seq_one_letter_code
_entity_poly.pdbx_strand_id
1 'polypeptide(L)'
;MPKGSYRGWLIAISGLMICFGFWLTIPIVELFDDSTSVAIGLIFFHMMFGTLVVIAGLVMSIRDKVRRGSKWIVMELILAIYVIYGLFSLTTINGIV
;
A
#
# COMPACT_ATOMS: atom_id res chain seq x y z
N MET A 1 29.44 3.45 -9.35
CA MET A 1 28.21 3.70 -8.59
C MET A 1 27.56 2.35 -8.28
N PRO A 2 27.32 1.96 -7.01
CA PRO A 2 26.61 0.72 -6.75
C PRO A 2 25.17 0.90 -7.22
N LYS A 3 24.74 0.10 -8.21
CA LYS A 3 23.37 0.14 -8.73
C LYS A 3 22.39 -0.08 -7.57
N GLY A 4 21.65 0.97 -7.21
CA GLY A 4 20.48 0.89 -6.37
C GLY A 4 19.57 -0.22 -6.89
N SER A 5 19.39 -1.34 -6.18
CA SER A 5 18.26 -2.22 -6.47
C SER A 5 16.98 -1.43 -6.17
N TYR A 6 16.41 -0.79 -7.20
CA TYR A 6 15.14 -0.05 -7.12
C TYR A 6 13.94 -1.00 -6.98
N ARG A 7 14.19 -2.31 -6.88
CA ARG A 7 13.18 -3.36 -6.85
C ARG A 7 12.20 -3.20 -5.70
N GLY A 8 12.67 -2.87 -4.50
CA GLY A 8 11.80 -2.64 -3.34
C GLY A 8 10.86 -1.44 -3.55
N TRP A 9 11.38 -0.35 -4.13
CA TRP A 9 10.57 0.82 -4.47
C TRP A 9 9.55 0.54 -5.57
N LEU A 10 9.93 -0.22 -6.61
CA LEU A 10 8.99 -0.62 -7.66
C LEU A 10 7.84 -1.44 -7.10
N ILE A 11 8.12 -2.38 -6.19
CA ILE A 11 7.09 -3.17 -5.53
C ILE A 11 6.21 -2.27 -4.64
N ALA A 12 6.81 -1.37 -3.87
CA ALA A 12 6.06 -0.43 -3.02
C ALA A 12 5.12 0.46 -3.86
N ILE A 13 5.60 0.99 -4.99
CA ILE A 13 4.79 1.79 -5.91
C ILE A 13 3.67 0.93 -6.52
N SER A 14 3.94 -0.31 -6.93
CA SER A 14 2.87 -1.18 -7.45
C SER A 14 1.79 -1.45 -6.41
N GLY A 15 2.17 -1.63 -5.13
CA GLY A 15 1.22 -1.78 -4.04
C GLY A 15 0.39 -0.51 -3.84
N LEU A 16 1.01 0.67 -3.93
CA LEU A 16 0.28 1.94 -3.85
C LEU A 16 -0.70 2.10 -5.02
N MET A 17 -0.31 1.74 -6.25
CA MET A 17 -1.24 1.79 -7.38
C MET A 17 -2.43 0.85 -7.19
N ILE A 18 -2.23 -0.33 -6.58
CA ILE A 18 -3.34 -1.20 -6.20
C ILE A 18 -4.21 -0.51 -5.15
N CYS A 19 -3.64 0.08 -4.10
CA CYS A 19 -4.41 0.83 -3.11
C CYS A 19 -5.25 1.95 -3.75
N PHE A 20 -4.74 2.67 -4.76
CA PHE A 20 -5.52 3.72 -5.44
C PHE A 20 -6.41 3.20 -6.58
N GLY A 21 -6.25 1.93 -6.96
CA GLY A 21 -6.99 1.31 -8.06
C GLY A 21 -8.50 1.30 -7.85
N PHE A 22 -8.96 1.37 -6.60
CA PHE A 22 -10.39 1.42 -6.30
C PHE A 22 -11.10 2.62 -6.96
N TRP A 23 -10.41 3.75 -7.13
CA TRP A 23 -10.98 4.95 -7.78
C TRP A 23 -11.37 4.69 -9.23
N LEU A 24 -10.70 3.74 -9.90
CA LEU A 24 -11.03 3.32 -11.25
C LEU A 24 -12.04 2.17 -11.25
N THR A 25 -11.92 1.22 -10.31
CA THR A 25 -12.78 0.03 -10.32
C THR A 25 -14.18 0.29 -9.78
N ILE A 26 -14.36 1.19 -8.79
CA ILE A 26 -15.68 1.47 -8.21
C ILE A 26 -16.66 2.01 -9.26
N PRO A 27 -16.34 3.08 -10.03
CA PRO A 27 -17.27 3.59 -11.04
C PRO A 27 -17.61 2.56 -12.11
N ILE A 28 -16.68 1.65 -12.43
CA ILE A 28 -16.93 0.58 -13.40
C ILE A 28 -17.90 -0.45 -12.83
N VAL A 29 -17.76 -0.81 -11.56
CA VAL A 29 -18.61 -1.82 -10.91
C VAL A 29 -20.01 -1.28 -10.65
N GLU A 30 -20.13 0.00 -10.29
CA GLU A 30 -21.43 0.68 -10.12
C GLU A 30 -22.27 0.68 -11.41
N LEU A 31 -21.66 0.56 -12.60
CA LEU A 31 -22.41 0.40 -13.87
C LEU A 31 -23.16 -0.94 -13.97
N PHE A 32 -22.79 -1.95 -13.19
CA PHE A 32 -23.36 -3.30 -13.23
C PHE A 32 -24.07 -3.69 -11.93
N ASP A 33 -23.64 -3.13 -10.80
CA ASP A 33 -24.19 -3.39 -9.47
C ASP A 33 -24.06 -2.15 -8.58
N ASP A 34 -25.19 -1.50 -8.26
CA ASP A 34 -25.30 -0.33 -7.39
C ASP A 34 -25.23 -0.68 -5.88
N SER A 35 -24.94 -1.94 -5.54
CA SER A 35 -24.85 -2.37 -4.16
C SER A 35 -23.66 -1.73 -3.43
N THR A 36 -23.96 -0.93 -2.43
CA THR A 36 -22.97 -0.30 -1.53
C THR A 36 -22.07 -1.35 -0.86
N SER A 37 -22.56 -2.57 -0.62
CA SER A 37 -21.76 -3.63 0.00
C SER A 37 -20.65 -4.16 -0.92
N VAL A 38 -20.89 -4.18 -2.23
CA VAL A 38 -19.91 -4.59 -3.25
C VAL A 38 -18.83 -3.52 -3.38
N ALA A 39 -19.20 -2.24 -3.41
CA ALA A 39 -18.26 -1.14 -3.43
C ALA A 39 -17.36 -1.13 -2.18
N ILE A 40 -17.93 -1.32 -0.98
CA ILE A 40 -17.17 -1.44 0.27
C ILE A 40 -16.23 -2.65 0.22
N GLY A 41 -16.70 -3.81 -0.23
CA GLY A 41 -15.88 -5.01 -0.37
C GLY A 41 -14.67 -4.80 -1.29
N LEU A 42 -14.85 -4.09 -2.40
CA LEU A 42 -13.78 -3.72 -3.33
C LEU A 42 -12.77 -2.76 -2.72
N ILE A 43 -13.22 -1.77 -1.96
CA ILE A 43 -12.32 -0.86 -1.22
C ILE A 43 -11.46 -1.67 -0.25
N PHE A 44 -12.08 -2.56 0.53
CA PHE A 44 -11.36 -3.43 1.46
C PHE A 44 -10.33 -4.31 0.75
N PHE A 45 -10.71 -4.92 -0.38
CA PHE A 45 -9.81 -5.76 -1.16
C PHE A 45 -8.59 -4.98 -1.65
N HIS A 46 -8.80 -3.81 -2.28
CA HIS A 46 -7.71 -2.97 -2.79
C HIS A 46 -6.80 -2.47 -1.67
N MET A 47 -7.38 -2.01 -0.55
CA MET A 47 -6.62 -1.46 0.56
C MET A 47 -5.84 -2.55 1.31
N MET A 48 -6.44 -3.71 1.59
CA MET A 48 -5.73 -4.81 2.26
C MET A 48 -4.64 -5.39 1.37
N PHE A 49 -4.97 -5.78 0.14
CA PHE A 49 -4.01 -6.41 -0.76
C PHE A 49 -2.91 -5.44 -1.19
N GLY A 50 -3.29 -4.21 -1.56
CA GLY A 50 -2.33 -3.16 -1.91
C GLY A 50 -1.38 -2.86 -0.75
N THR A 51 -1.89 -2.72 0.48
CA THR A 51 -1.03 -2.43 1.64
C THR A 51 -0.03 -3.54 1.93
N LEU A 52 -0.42 -4.82 1.82
CA LEU A 52 0.51 -5.95 1.95
C LEU A 52 1.66 -5.86 0.94
N VAL A 53 1.36 -5.52 -0.31
CA VAL A 53 2.35 -5.33 -1.36
C VAL A 53 3.26 -4.12 -1.05
N VAL A 54 2.69 -3.00 -0.56
CA VAL A 54 3.47 -1.83 -0.14
C VAL A 54 4.46 -2.20 0.97
N ILE A 55 4.00 -2.89 2.01
CA ILE A 55 4.84 -3.34 3.13
C ILE A 55 5.95 -4.26 2.63
N ALA A 56 5.65 -5.23 1.77
CA ALA A 56 6.65 -6.13 1.20
C ALA A 56 7.74 -5.35 0.42
N GLY A 57 7.34 -4.37 -0.39
CA GLY A 57 8.26 -3.50 -1.12
C GLY A 57 9.15 -2.66 -0.20
N LEU A 58 8.54 -2.06 0.82
CA LEU A 58 9.26 -1.26 1.82
C LEU A 58 10.24 -2.11 2.63
N VAL A 59 9.88 -3.31 3.07
CA VAL A 59 10.78 -4.22 3.80
C VAL A 59 12.00 -4.58 2.95
N MET A 60 11.79 -4.91 1.67
CA MET A 60 12.90 -5.19 0.75
C MET A 60 13.80 -3.97 0.58
N SER A 61 13.20 -2.79 0.42
CA SER A 61 13.93 -1.54 0.20
C SER A 61 14.73 -1.10 1.44
N ILE A 62 14.16 -1.27 2.64
CA ILE A 62 14.80 -0.99 3.92
C ILE A 62 15.99 -1.93 4.11
N ARG A 63 15.80 -3.23 3.92
CA ARG A 63 16.88 -4.24 4.02
C ARG A 63 18.06 -3.88 3.12
N ASP A 64 17.77 -3.45 1.91
CA ASP A 64 18.75 -3.02 0.92
C ASP A 64 19.50 -1.73 1.31
N LYS A 65 18.84 -0.81 2.04
CA LYS A 65 19.47 0.41 2.56
C LYS A 65 20.27 0.18 3.84
N VAL A 66 19.81 -0.69 4.74
CA VAL A 66 20.55 -1.13 5.92
C VAL A 66 21.89 -1.73 5.50
N ARG A 67 21.88 -2.67 4.55
CA ARG A 67 23.09 -3.31 4.02
C ARG A 67 24.09 -2.33 3.41
N ARG A 68 23.62 -1.17 2.94
CA ARG A 68 24.44 -0.13 2.28
C ARG A 68 24.79 1.05 3.20
N GLY A 69 24.34 1.05 4.45
CA GLY A 69 24.54 2.17 5.38
C GLY A 69 23.92 3.48 4.90
N SER A 70 22.84 3.42 4.10
CA SER A 70 22.25 4.63 3.49
C SER A 70 21.35 5.37 4.48
N LYS A 71 21.61 6.67 4.67
CA LYS A 71 20.78 7.58 5.49
C LYS A 71 19.34 7.73 4.96
N TRP A 72 19.10 7.39 3.69
CA TRP A 72 17.77 7.43 3.05
C TRP A 72 16.79 6.38 3.60
N ILE A 73 17.22 5.53 4.54
CA ILE A 73 16.35 4.60 5.27
C ILE A 73 15.25 5.32 6.06
N VAL A 74 15.53 6.53 6.55
CA VAL A 74 14.58 7.33 7.34
C VAL A 74 13.29 7.60 6.56
N MET A 75 13.39 7.93 5.26
CA MET A 75 12.22 8.17 4.41
C MET A 75 11.33 6.93 4.28
N GLU A 76 11.91 5.73 4.28
CA GLU A 76 11.14 4.49 4.18
C GLU A 76 10.48 4.10 5.49
N LEU A 77 11.11 4.41 6.61
CA LEU A 77 10.50 4.23 7.93
C LEU A 77 9.30 5.18 8.09
N ILE A 78 9.43 6.44 7.66
CA ILE A 78 8.31 7.39 7.65
C ILE A 78 7.17 6.85 6.76
N LEU A 79 7.48 6.37 5.56
CA LEU A 79 6.46 5.79 4.67
C LEU A 79 5.81 4.56 5.28
N ALA A 80 6.59 3.66 5.90
CA ALA A 80 6.07 2.47 6.56
C ALA A 80 5.13 2.82 7.72
N ILE A 81 5.51 3.79 8.56
CA ILE A 81 4.65 4.29 9.65
C ILE A 81 3.35 4.85 9.09
N TYR A 82 3.42 5.64 8.02
CA TYR A 82 2.24 6.23 7.40
C TYR A 82 1.29 5.16 6.83
N VAL A 83 1.85 4.14 6.17
CA VAL A 83 1.08 3.01 5.61
C VAL A 83 0.43 2.17 6.71
N ILE A 84 1.17 1.88 7.79
CA ILE A 84 0.64 1.15 8.95
C ILE A 84 -0.47 1.96 9.64
N TYR A 85 -0.26 3.26 9.85
CA TYR A 85 -1.27 4.15 10.41
C TYR A 85 -2.53 4.20 9.53
N GLY A 86 -2.37 4.30 8.21
CA GLY A 86 -3.48 4.25 7.26
C GLY A 86 -4.27 2.94 7.37
N LEU A 87 -3.59 1.81 7.53
CA LEU A 87 -4.23 0.51 7.73
C LEU A 87 -5.02 0.47 9.05
N PHE A 88 -4.44 0.95 10.15
CA PHE A 88 -5.12 1.04 11.45
C PHE A 88 -6.34 1.96 11.39
N SER A 89 -6.22 3.14 10.78
CA SER A 89 -7.35 4.07 10.61
C SER A 89 -8.50 3.43 9.83
N LEU A 90 -8.21 2.64 8.80
CA LEU A 90 -9.21 1.88 8.06
C LEU A 90 -9.91 0.84 8.95
N THR A 91 -9.18 0.15 9.82
CA THR A 91 -9.79 -0.81 10.75
C THR A 91 -10.65 -0.13 11.83
N THR A 92 -10.25 1.06 12.30
CA THR A 92 -11.00 1.82 13.31
C THR A 92 -12.26 2.47 12.74
N ILE A 93 -12.22 3.00 11.51
CA ILE A 93 -13.39 3.62 10.86
C ILE A 93 -14.48 2.58 10.55
N ASN A 94 -14.10 1.32 10.31
CA ASN A 94 -15.03 0.23 10.05
C ASN A 94 -15.54 -0.48 11.32
N GLY A 95 -15.31 0.06 12.51
CA GLY A 95 -15.89 -0.44 13.76
C GLY A 95 -15.37 -1.82 14.22
N ILE A 96 -14.18 -2.23 13.77
CA ILE A 96 -13.49 -3.42 14.31
C ILE A 96 -12.59 -2.98 15.49
N VAL A 97 -13.19 -2.30 16.48
CA VAL A 97 -12.82 -2.21 17.91
C VAL A 97 -14.09 -1.78 18.65
#